data_AF-A0A6A2G9K6-F1
#
_entry.id   AF-A0A6A2G9K6-F1
#
_cell.length_a   1.000
_cell.length_b   1.000
_cell.length_c   1.000
_cell.angle_alpha   90.00
_cell.angle_beta   90.00
_cell.angle_gamma   90.00
#
_symmetry.space_group_name_H-M   'P 1'
#
loop_
_entity.id
_entity.type
_entity.pdbx_description
1 polymer ?
#
loop_
_entity_poly.entity_id
_entity_poly.type
_entity_poly.pdbx_seq_one_letter_code
_entity_poly.pdbx_strand_id
1 'polypeptide(L)'
;MIVVALSATINLLTASLVVAISGGLRVYVAFLLSGKNVNISIPLVMILIVYSTYTLDRTINCAEDEINRTEESNANKFFPYFLLCICLLCAILILIQNRIFPLIALFPIIMGFMYTKGFKIGDFSIKLKKGRGIKNFFVAFTWALTIIFLIYPADNLSLFLIFILFFIKSFINTVIFDFKDIKGDSRAGLKTIPVYFGELKAKLLLHLIQSSFHIVLIVLAIFGLIKFELFILFYSWIGGIIYILLYANSKKTIFRGIVVHGEWAHMLIFRSLVI
;
A
#
# COMPACT_ATOMS: atom_id res chain seq x y z
N MET A 1 -24.76 -16.21 17.21
CA MET A 1 -24.60 -14.77 16.92
C MET A 1 -23.27 -14.22 17.46
N ILE A 2 -22.94 -14.42 18.74
CA ILE A 2 -21.69 -13.93 19.36
C ILE A 2 -20.42 -14.49 18.70
N VAL A 3 -20.36 -15.81 18.44
CA VAL A 3 -19.20 -16.46 17.79
C VAL A 3 -18.96 -15.92 16.37
N VAL A 4 -20.03 -15.65 15.62
CA VAL A 4 -19.96 -15.09 14.25
C VAL A 4 -19.42 -13.66 14.28
N ALA A 5 -19.87 -12.83 15.24
CA ALA A 5 -19.38 -11.47 15.41
C ALA A 5 -17.89 -11.43 15.85
N LEU A 6 -17.47 -12.35 16.71
CA LEU A 6 -16.08 -12.48 17.12
C LEU A 6 -15.18 -12.87 15.95
N SER A 7 -15.56 -13.88 15.17
CA SER A 7 -14.80 -14.31 13.99
C SER A 7 -14.70 -13.18 12.95
N ALA A 8 -15.78 -12.46 12.67
CA ALA A 8 -15.77 -11.32 11.76
C ALA A 8 -14.83 -10.19 12.25
N THR A 9 -14.81 -9.94 13.56
CA THR A 9 -13.92 -8.95 14.17
C THR A 9 -12.45 -9.37 14.05
N ILE A 10 -12.13 -10.65 14.30
CA ILE A 10 -10.78 -11.19 14.13
C ILE A 10 -10.33 -11.08 12.67
N ASN A 11 -11.20 -11.42 11.72
CA ASN A 11 -10.90 -11.30 10.29
C ASN A 11 -10.57 -9.85 9.90
N LEU A 12 -11.39 -8.89 10.36
CA LEU A 12 -11.17 -7.47 10.12
C LEU A 12 -9.79 -7.01 10.64
N LEU A 13 -9.45 -7.38 11.88
CA LEU A 13 -8.21 -6.95 12.54
C LEU A 13 -6.96 -7.61 11.93
N THR A 14 -7.05 -8.89 11.59
CA THR A 14 -5.90 -9.65 11.06
C THR A 14 -5.61 -9.31 9.60
N ALA A 15 -6.63 -8.98 8.82
CA ALA A 15 -6.47 -8.69 7.40
C ALA A 15 -5.71 -7.38 7.11
N SER A 16 -5.50 -6.52 8.11
CA SER A 16 -4.65 -5.32 8.02
C SER A 16 -3.17 -5.60 8.34
N LEU A 17 -2.84 -6.69 9.03
CA LEU A 17 -1.49 -6.95 9.55
C LEU A 17 -0.46 -7.17 8.43
N VAL A 18 -0.80 -7.98 7.42
CA VAL A 18 0.13 -8.30 6.32
C VAL A 18 0.54 -7.03 5.57
N VAL A 19 -0.42 -6.14 5.33
CA VAL A 19 -0.17 -4.86 4.65
C VAL A 19 0.64 -3.92 5.54
N ALA A 20 0.35 -3.90 6.84
CA ALA A 20 1.08 -3.10 7.82
C ALA A 20 2.56 -3.50 7.91
N ILE A 21 2.84 -4.80 8.07
CA ILE A 21 4.21 -5.35 8.08
C ILE A 21 4.91 -5.02 6.76
N SER A 22 4.24 -5.21 5.62
CA SER A 22 4.78 -4.79 4.32
C SER A 22 5.15 -3.30 4.30
N GLY A 23 4.39 -2.45 4.97
CA GLY A 23 4.67 -1.02 5.03
C GLY A 23 5.95 -0.71 5.79
N GLY A 24 6.16 -1.32 6.95
CA GLY A 24 7.42 -1.20 7.69
C GLY A 24 8.63 -1.64 6.87
N LEU A 25 8.52 -2.78 6.19
CA LEU A 25 9.59 -3.30 5.35
C LEU A 25 9.91 -2.39 4.17
N ARG A 26 8.92 -1.71 3.57
CA ARG A 26 9.16 -0.69 2.53
C ARG A 26 9.98 0.48 3.06
N VAL A 27 9.68 0.97 4.26
CA VAL A 27 10.47 2.03 4.90
C VAL A 27 11.88 1.56 5.22
N TYR A 28 12.05 0.32 5.70
CA TYR A 28 13.37 -0.29 5.88
C TYR A 28 14.18 -0.27 4.57
N VAL A 29 13.57 -0.71 3.47
CA VAL A 29 14.18 -0.67 2.13
C VAL A 29 14.50 0.76 1.70
N ALA A 30 13.61 1.71 2.00
CA ALA A 30 13.84 3.12 1.71
C ALA A 30 15.08 3.68 2.45
N PHE A 31 15.32 3.28 3.71
CA PHE A 31 16.57 3.60 4.41
C PHE A 31 17.79 3.06 3.66
N LEU A 32 17.78 1.79 3.26
CA LEU A 32 18.89 1.18 2.50
C LEU A 32 19.18 1.93 1.20
N LEU A 33 18.13 2.22 0.42
CA LEU A 33 18.22 2.93 -0.86
C LEU A 33 18.72 4.37 -0.67
N SER A 34 18.33 5.04 0.43
CA SER A 34 18.83 6.38 0.78
C SER A 34 20.26 6.37 1.33
N GLY A 35 20.83 5.20 1.58
CA GLY A 35 22.16 5.03 2.17
C GLY A 35 22.29 5.44 3.64
N LYS A 36 21.16 5.59 4.33
CA LYS A 36 21.10 5.95 5.75
C LYS A 36 21.15 4.69 6.63
N ASN A 37 21.71 4.84 7.83
CA ASN A 37 21.59 3.83 8.87
C ASN A 37 20.11 3.63 9.23
N VAL A 38 19.69 2.37 9.29
CA VAL A 38 18.30 2.04 9.57
C VAL A 38 18.00 2.28 11.05
N ASN A 39 17.08 3.20 11.33
CA ASN A 39 16.46 3.33 12.64
C ASN A 39 15.17 2.50 12.67
N ILE A 40 15.19 1.36 13.37
CA ILE A 40 14.08 0.38 13.37
C ILE A 40 12.76 0.94 13.92
N SER A 41 12.82 2.00 14.73
CA SER A 41 11.62 2.68 15.24
C SER A 41 10.79 3.30 14.11
N ILE A 42 11.40 3.69 12.99
CA ILE A 42 10.70 4.34 11.87
C ILE A 42 9.92 3.34 10.99
N PRO A 43 10.46 2.17 10.60
CA PRO A 43 9.66 1.06 10.09
C PRO A 43 8.49 0.68 11.01
N LEU A 44 8.69 0.63 12.33
CA LEU A 44 7.62 0.35 13.27
C LEU A 44 6.50 1.41 13.22
N VAL A 45 6.86 2.70 13.13
CA VAL A 45 5.88 3.78 12.91
C VAL A 45 5.05 3.53 11.66
N MET A 46 5.65 3.12 10.55
CA MET A 46 4.91 2.82 9.32
C MET A 46 3.97 1.64 9.49
N ILE A 47 4.37 0.58 10.22
CA ILE A 47 3.49 -0.54 10.55
C ILE A 47 2.25 -0.03 11.30
N LEU A 48 2.45 0.80 12.33
CA LEU A 48 1.36 1.35 13.13
C LEU A 48 0.41 2.24 12.30
N ILE A 49 0.97 3.15 11.49
CA ILE A 49 0.18 4.04 10.62
C ILE A 49 -0.64 3.25 9.60
N VAL A 50 -0.03 2.29 8.91
CA VAL A 50 -0.71 1.47 7.91
C VAL A 50 -1.76 0.58 8.56
N TYR A 51 -1.44 -0.02 9.71
CA TYR A 51 -2.40 -0.83 10.45
C TYR A 51 -3.64 0.00 10.81
N SER A 52 -3.45 1.20 11.36
CA SER A 52 -4.55 2.10 11.68
C SER A 52 -5.36 2.52 10.45
N THR A 53 -4.68 2.85 9.34
CA THR A 53 -5.32 3.30 8.10
C THR A 53 -6.16 2.20 7.45
N TYR A 54 -5.64 0.98 7.34
CA TYR A 54 -6.37 -0.15 6.75
C TYR A 54 -7.47 -0.65 7.68
N THR A 55 -7.26 -0.62 8.99
CA THR A 55 -8.32 -0.95 9.96
C THR A 55 -9.45 0.08 9.88
N LEU A 56 -9.15 1.37 9.71
CA LEU A 56 -10.15 2.40 9.46
C LEU A 56 -10.92 2.14 8.16
N ASP A 57 -10.23 1.89 7.04
CA ASP A 57 -10.88 1.58 5.74
C ASP A 57 -11.85 0.40 5.87
N ARG A 58 -11.45 -0.67 6.56
CA ARG A 58 -12.29 -1.85 6.77
C ARG A 58 -13.48 -1.61 7.71
N THR A 59 -13.31 -0.75 8.71
CA THR A 59 -14.36 -0.46 9.69
C THR A 59 -15.42 0.49 9.10
N ILE A 60 -15.01 1.36 8.18
CA ILE A 60 -15.89 2.27 7.45
C ILE A 60 -16.50 1.54 6.25
N ASN A 61 -17.75 1.12 6.36
CA ASN A 61 -18.43 0.40 5.28
C ASN A 61 -18.64 1.27 4.02
N CYS A 62 -18.47 0.64 2.85
CA CYS A 62 -18.90 1.12 1.54
C CYS A 62 -19.66 -0.01 0.80
N ALA A 63 -20.53 0.36 -0.15
CA ALA A 63 -21.42 -0.56 -0.85
C ALA A 63 -20.67 -1.71 -1.57
N GLU A 64 -19.54 -1.40 -2.21
CA GLU A 64 -18.69 -2.39 -2.88
C GLU A 64 -18.01 -3.34 -1.88
N ASP A 65 -17.69 -2.87 -0.66
CA ASP A 65 -17.04 -3.69 0.35
C ASP A 65 -18.03 -4.67 1.01
N GLU A 66 -19.32 -4.31 1.08
CA GLU A 66 -20.39 -5.24 1.49
C GLU A 66 -20.54 -6.42 0.53
N ILE A 67 -20.24 -6.21 -0.76
CA ILE A 67 -20.24 -7.27 -1.78
C ILE A 67 -18.95 -8.09 -1.71
N ASN A 68 -17.81 -7.42 -1.51
CA ASN A 68 -16.49 -8.05 -1.64
C ASN A 68 -15.98 -8.71 -0.35
N ARG A 69 -16.41 -8.27 0.84
CA ARG A 69 -15.87 -8.64 2.18
C ARG A 69 -16.98 -9.16 3.11
N THR A 70 -17.73 -10.16 2.67
CA THR A 70 -18.86 -10.73 3.43
C THR A 70 -18.46 -11.28 4.79
N GLU A 71 -17.23 -11.74 4.94
CA GLU A 71 -16.63 -12.28 6.15
C GLU A 71 -16.45 -11.26 7.29
N GLU A 72 -16.53 -9.96 6.98
CA GLU A 72 -16.35 -8.85 7.93
C GLU A 72 -17.68 -8.17 8.31
N SER A 73 -18.81 -8.57 7.71
CA SER A 73 -20.08 -7.83 7.75
C SER A 73 -20.64 -7.60 9.16
N ASN A 74 -20.38 -8.53 10.08
CA ASN A 74 -20.91 -8.53 11.45
C ASN A 74 -19.83 -8.19 12.51
N ALA A 75 -18.71 -7.60 12.09
CA ALA A 75 -17.63 -7.24 13.01
C ALA A 75 -18.07 -6.17 14.03
N ASN A 76 -17.63 -6.33 15.28
CA ASN A 76 -17.75 -5.28 16.28
C ASN A 76 -16.79 -4.15 15.92
N LYS A 77 -17.32 -2.94 15.73
CA LYS A 77 -16.53 -1.77 15.30
C LYS A 77 -15.82 -1.04 16.44
N PHE A 78 -16.28 -1.19 17.68
CA PHE A 78 -15.70 -0.50 18.85
C PHE A 78 -14.22 -0.88 19.04
N PHE A 79 -13.92 -2.17 19.02
CA PHE A 79 -12.55 -2.65 19.27
C PHE A 79 -11.55 -2.23 18.17
N PRO A 80 -11.85 -2.35 16.86
CA PRO A 80 -11.03 -1.80 15.79
C PRO A 80 -10.77 -0.29 15.92
N TYR A 81 -11.78 0.51 16.27
CA TYR A 81 -11.60 1.95 16.51
C TYR A 81 -10.71 2.25 17.72
N PHE A 82 -10.89 1.51 18.81
CA PHE A 82 -10.04 1.64 19.98
C PHE A 82 -8.58 1.31 19.67
N LEU A 83 -8.34 0.19 18.98
CA LEU A 83 -6.98 -0.26 18.64
C LEU A 83 -6.29 0.68 17.64
N LEU A 84 -6.98 1.18 16.62
CA LEU A 84 -6.37 2.12 15.68
C LEU A 84 -5.96 3.44 16.35
N CYS A 85 -6.71 3.90 17.36
CA CYS A 85 -6.37 5.09 18.14
C CYS A 85 -5.09 4.86 18.97
N ILE A 86 -4.95 3.70 19.61
CA ILE A 86 -3.74 3.32 20.33
C ILE A 86 -2.54 3.28 19.38
N CYS A 87 -2.67 2.61 18.23
CA CYS A 87 -1.60 2.52 17.25
C CYS A 87 -1.17 3.89 16.73
N LEU A 88 -2.12 4.81 16.47
CA LEU A 88 -1.80 6.18 16.06
C LEU A 88 -1.10 6.97 17.16
N LEU A 89 -1.56 6.86 18.41
CA LEU A 89 -0.91 7.51 19.55
C LEU A 89 0.54 7.03 19.69
N CYS A 90 0.76 5.71 19.64
CA CYS A 90 2.11 5.14 19.69
C CYS A 90 2.98 5.64 18.53
N ALA A 91 2.45 5.67 17.30
CA ALA A 91 3.17 6.18 16.14
C ALA A 91 3.60 7.66 16.33
N ILE A 92 2.69 8.50 16.83
CA ILE A 92 2.95 9.92 17.11
C ILE A 92 4.03 10.07 18.18
N LEU A 93 3.96 9.32 19.29
CA LEU A 93 4.95 9.39 20.36
C LEU A 93 6.35 8.98 19.88
N ILE A 94 6.45 7.92 19.06
CA ILE A 94 7.72 7.49 18.46
C ILE A 94 8.25 8.57 17.50
N LEU A 95 7.40 9.21 16.71
CA LEU A 95 7.80 10.31 15.81
C LEU A 95 8.36 11.50 16.60
N ILE A 96 7.71 11.90 17.69
CA ILE A 96 8.19 12.96 18.59
C ILE A 96 9.57 12.62 19.14
N GLN A 97 9.74 11.40 19.66
CA GLN A 97 11.02 10.93 20.19
C GLN A 97 12.16 10.98 19.15
N ASN A 98 11.83 10.68 17.88
CA ASN A 98 12.77 10.72 16.76
C ASN A 98 12.89 12.11 16.11
N ARG A 99 12.25 13.14 16.66
CA ARG A 99 12.23 14.52 16.14
C ARG A 99 11.71 14.63 14.68
N ILE A 100 10.84 13.72 14.28
CA ILE A 100 10.14 13.76 12.99
C ILE A 100 8.78 14.43 13.21
N PHE A 101 8.33 15.22 12.23
CA PHE A 101 7.06 15.94 12.30
C PHE A 101 5.88 14.98 12.60
N PRO A 102 5.26 15.01 13.79
CA PRO A 102 4.37 13.95 14.26
C PRO A 102 3.06 13.85 13.48
N LEU A 103 2.57 14.97 12.94
CA LEU A 103 1.29 15.00 12.22
C LEU A 103 1.35 14.25 10.88
N ILE A 104 2.53 13.84 10.41
CA ILE A 104 2.65 12.96 9.24
C ILE A 104 1.90 11.64 9.43
N ALA A 105 1.76 11.16 10.66
CA ALA A 105 0.99 9.95 10.98
C ALA A 105 -0.51 10.09 10.65
N LEU A 106 -1.04 11.32 10.64
CA LEU A 106 -2.44 11.58 10.31
C LEU A 106 -2.68 11.62 8.80
N PHE A 107 -1.65 11.84 7.98
CA PHE A 107 -1.83 12.01 6.54
C PHE A 107 -2.46 10.76 5.87
N PRO A 108 -1.98 9.52 6.08
CA PRO A 108 -2.63 8.33 5.54
C PRO A 108 -4.05 8.11 6.05
N ILE A 109 -4.34 8.49 7.30
CA ILE A 109 -5.67 8.40 7.90
C ILE A 109 -6.65 9.35 7.21
N ILE A 110 -6.23 10.61 7.02
CA ILE A 110 -7.03 11.62 6.32
C ILE A 110 -7.28 11.18 4.87
N MET A 111 -6.23 10.71 4.18
CA MET A 111 -6.36 10.21 2.81
C MET A 111 -7.25 8.97 2.72
N GLY A 112 -7.15 8.04 3.67
CA GLY A 112 -8.03 6.87 3.77
C GLY A 112 -9.49 7.27 4.03
N PHE A 113 -9.73 8.25 4.89
CA PHE A 113 -11.08 8.77 5.12
C PHE A 113 -11.65 9.45 3.87
N MET A 114 -10.87 10.30 3.19
CA MET A 114 -11.26 10.93 1.92
C MET A 114 -11.47 9.91 0.79
N TYR A 115 -10.76 8.79 0.84
CA TYR A 115 -10.94 7.66 -0.06
C TYR A 115 -12.30 6.99 0.17
N THR A 116 -12.61 6.61 1.41
CA THR A 116 -13.77 5.77 1.73
C THR A 116 -15.07 6.58 1.87
N LYS A 117 -15.07 7.65 2.67
CA LYS A 117 -16.25 8.52 2.88
C LYS A 117 -16.26 9.75 1.97
N GLY A 118 -15.09 10.32 1.72
CA GLY A 118 -15.00 11.61 1.03
C GLY A 118 -15.50 12.77 1.90
N PHE A 119 -15.69 13.92 1.26
CA PHE A 119 -16.17 15.16 1.87
C PHE A 119 -17.33 15.72 1.04
N LYS A 120 -18.37 16.21 1.70
CA LYS A 120 -19.53 16.86 1.05
C LYS A 120 -19.81 18.20 1.72
N ILE A 121 -19.76 19.29 0.95
CA ILE A 121 -20.21 20.63 1.36
C ILE A 121 -21.26 21.08 0.35
N GLY A 122 -22.52 21.21 0.77
CA GLY A 122 -23.62 21.53 -0.14
C GLY A 122 -23.70 20.52 -1.30
N ASP A 123 -23.65 21.03 -2.53
CA ASP A 123 -23.66 20.22 -3.76
C ASP A 123 -22.29 19.66 -4.14
N PHE A 124 -21.22 20.16 -3.52
CA PHE A 124 -19.86 19.73 -3.83
C PHE A 124 -19.50 18.48 -3.03
N SER A 125 -19.26 17.37 -3.74
CA SER A 125 -18.80 16.11 -3.15
C SER A 125 -17.45 15.66 -3.74
N ILE A 126 -16.42 15.54 -2.91
CA ILE A 126 -15.13 14.93 -3.26
C ILE A 126 -15.05 13.56 -2.61
N LYS A 127 -14.85 12.51 -3.41
CA LYS A 127 -14.47 11.16 -2.96
C LYS A 127 -13.28 10.70 -3.78
N LEU A 128 -12.23 10.15 -3.17
CA LEU A 128 -11.02 9.74 -3.90
C LEU A 128 -11.17 8.33 -4.50
N LYS A 129 -12.03 7.48 -3.94
CA LYS A 129 -12.36 6.15 -4.49
C LYS A 129 -13.24 6.30 -5.74
N LYS A 130 -12.59 6.69 -6.84
CA LYS A 130 -13.15 6.87 -8.19
C LYS A 130 -12.52 5.87 -9.16
N GLY A 131 -13.20 5.63 -10.29
CA GLY A 131 -12.72 4.75 -11.34
C GLY A 131 -11.48 5.26 -12.08
N ARG A 132 -11.10 4.53 -13.13
CA ARG A 132 -10.05 4.85 -14.12
C ARG A 132 -8.68 5.17 -13.53
N GLY A 133 -8.30 4.46 -12.46
CA GLY A 133 -6.99 4.60 -11.84
C GLY A 133 -6.86 5.73 -10.82
N ILE A 134 -7.89 6.57 -10.64
CA ILE A 134 -7.86 7.68 -9.67
C ILE A 134 -7.70 7.15 -8.26
N LYS A 135 -8.47 6.11 -7.89
CA LYS A 135 -8.36 5.46 -6.57
C LYS A 135 -6.94 4.92 -6.33
N ASN A 136 -6.36 4.29 -7.34
CA ASN A 136 -5.02 3.70 -7.30
C ASN A 136 -3.93 4.77 -7.18
N PHE A 137 -4.07 5.88 -7.91
CA PHE A 137 -3.16 7.03 -7.86
C PHE A 137 -3.07 7.60 -6.44
N PHE A 138 -4.21 7.91 -5.81
CA PHE A 138 -4.20 8.51 -4.48
C PHE A 138 -3.64 7.56 -3.42
N VAL A 139 -3.98 6.27 -3.48
CA VAL A 139 -3.39 5.28 -2.58
C VAL A 139 -1.88 5.23 -2.78
N ALA A 140 -1.41 5.11 -4.03
CA ALA A 140 0.01 5.08 -4.35
C ALA A 140 0.77 6.33 -3.91
N PHE A 141 0.17 7.50 -4.12
CA PHE A 141 0.69 8.79 -3.71
C PHE A 141 0.83 8.87 -2.20
N THR A 142 -0.21 8.49 -1.46
CA THR A 142 -0.18 8.45 0.01
C THR A 142 0.94 7.57 0.52
N TRP A 143 1.08 6.35 -0.01
CA TRP A 143 2.16 5.43 0.34
C TRP A 143 3.54 6.03 0.10
N ALA A 144 3.80 6.52 -1.11
CA ALA A 144 5.10 7.06 -1.50
C ALA A 144 5.47 8.30 -0.70
N LEU A 145 4.52 9.22 -0.52
CA LEU A 145 4.73 10.47 0.19
C LEU A 145 5.01 10.23 1.67
N THR A 146 4.27 9.34 2.34
CA THR A 146 4.54 8.96 3.73
C THR A 146 5.93 8.35 3.88
N ILE A 147 6.34 7.46 2.98
CA ILE A 147 7.68 6.84 3.03
C ILE A 147 8.77 7.90 2.96
N ILE A 148 8.71 8.84 2.01
CA ILE A 148 9.77 9.85 1.87
C ILE A 148 9.81 10.82 3.06
N PHE A 149 8.65 11.18 3.64
CA PHE A 149 8.63 12.02 4.84
C PHE A 149 9.20 11.31 6.06
N LEU A 150 8.97 10.00 6.22
CA LEU A 150 9.51 9.23 7.33
C LEU A 150 11.03 9.07 7.28
N ILE A 151 11.62 9.05 6.08
CA ILE A 151 13.08 8.93 5.91
C ILE A 151 13.78 10.28 5.73
N TYR A 152 13.05 11.40 5.64
CA TYR A 152 13.61 12.74 5.56
C TYR A 152 14.43 13.07 6.84
N PRO A 153 15.56 13.79 6.76
CA PRO A 153 16.22 14.29 5.55
C PRO A 153 17.05 13.22 4.84
N ALA A 154 17.10 13.29 3.51
CA ALA A 154 18.03 12.55 2.66
C ALA A 154 18.31 13.40 1.41
N ASP A 155 19.25 12.97 0.57
CA ASP A 155 19.53 13.63 -0.70
C ASP A 155 18.26 13.72 -1.58
N ASN A 156 18.08 14.86 -2.27
CA ASN A 156 16.87 15.17 -3.02
C ASN A 156 16.61 14.18 -4.16
N LEU A 157 17.67 13.78 -4.88
CA LEU A 157 17.55 12.81 -5.96
C LEU A 157 17.15 11.44 -5.41
N SER A 158 17.78 11.03 -4.31
CA SER A 158 17.44 9.80 -3.59
C SER A 158 15.98 9.77 -3.14
N LEU A 159 15.49 10.86 -2.51
CA LEU A 159 14.08 10.99 -2.10
C LEU A 159 13.13 10.91 -3.29
N PHE A 160 13.43 11.62 -4.38
CA PHE A 160 12.62 11.61 -5.59
C PHE A 160 12.51 10.20 -6.19
N LEU A 161 13.61 9.47 -6.27
CA LEU A 161 13.61 8.12 -6.84
C LEU A 161 12.90 7.10 -5.95
N ILE A 162 13.09 7.19 -4.63
CA ILE A 162 12.37 6.38 -3.65
C ILE A 162 10.87 6.66 -3.74
N PHE A 163 10.48 7.93 -3.90
CA PHE A 163 9.10 8.31 -4.13
C PHE A 163 8.55 7.64 -5.39
N ILE A 164 9.20 7.78 -6.54
CA ILE A 164 8.72 7.19 -7.80
C ILE A 164 8.67 5.66 -7.70
N LEU A 165 9.66 5.02 -7.09
CA LEU A 165 9.67 3.57 -6.84
C LEU A 165 8.45 3.11 -6.05
N PHE A 166 8.25 3.65 -4.86
CA PHE A 166 7.13 3.21 -4.04
C PHE A 166 5.78 3.68 -4.58
N PHE A 167 5.74 4.77 -5.35
CA PHE A 167 4.54 5.21 -6.06
C PHE A 167 4.15 4.20 -7.13
N ILE A 168 5.04 3.89 -8.07
CA ILE A 168 4.75 2.95 -9.17
C ILE A 168 4.43 1.56 -8.62
N LYS A 169 5.22 1.07 -7.66
CA LYS A 169 4.97 -0.24 -7.02
C LYS A 169 3.63 -0.27 -6.30
N SER A 170 3.28 0.76 -5.54
CA SER A 170 1.99 0.82 -4.86
C SER A 170 0.84 0.96 -5.85
N PHE A 171 1.01 1.72 -6.94
CA PHE A 171 0.02 1.84 -8.00
C PHE A 171 -0.27 0.47 -8.62
N ILE A 172 0.75 -0.25 -9.08
CA ILE A 172 0.61 -1.59 -9.65
C ILE A 172 -0.07 -2.54 -8.66
N ASN A 173 0.39 -2.56 -7.41
CA ASN A 173 -0.16 -3.46 -6.39
C ASN A 173 -1.65 -3.19 -6.15
N THR A 174 -2.05 -1.91 -6.07
CA THR A 174 -3.48 -1.57 -5.89
C THR A 174 -4.31 -1.98 -7.10
N VAL A 175 -3.80 -1.81 -8.33
CA VAL A 175 -4.52 -2.23 -9.54
C VAL A 175 -4.65 -3.76 -9.60
N ILE A 176 -3.66 -4.53 -9.14
CA ILE A 176 -3.76 -5.99 -9.02
C ILE A 176 -4.90 -6.42 -8.08
N PHE A 177 -5.14 -5.67 -7.01
CA PHE A 177 -6.30 -5.93 -6.16
C PHE A 177 -7.62 -5.59 -6.87
N ASP A 178 -7.66 -4.61 -7.77
CA ASP A 178 -8.87 -4.34 -8.56
C ASP A 178 -9.26 -5.50 -9.48
N PHE A 179 -8.30 -6.35 -9.91
CA PHE A 179 -8.63 -7.52 -10.72
C PHE A 179 -9.55 -8.50 -9.99
N LYS A 180 -9.31 -8.80 -8.69
CA LYS A 180 -10.20 -9.71 -7.94
C LYS A 180 -11.58 -9.10 -7.70
N ASP A 181 -11.66 -7.78 -7.71
CA ASP A 181 -12.86 -7.02 -7.34
C ASP A 181 -13.67 -6.58 -8.58
N ILE A 182 -13.29 -7.00 -9.81
CA ILE A 182 -13.97 -6.62 -11.07
C ILE A 182 -15.49 -6.77 -10.98
N LYS A 183 -16.00 -7.88 -10.44
CA LYS A 183 -17.46 -8.12 -10.32
C LYS A 183 -18.12 -7.14 -9.35
N GLY A 184 -17.51 -6.90 -8.19
CA GLY A 184 -18.03 -5.97 -7.18
C GLY A 184 -17.95 -4.52 -7.66
N ASP A 185 -16.81 -4.12 -8.20
CA ASP A 185 -16.57 -2.79 -8.77
C ASP A 185 -17.54 -2.50 -9.92
N SER A 186 -17.75 -3.45 -10.83
CA SER A 186 -18.71 -3.29 -11.94
C SER A 186 -20.15 -3.13 -11.45
N ARG A 187 -20.57 -3.88 -10.42
CA ARG A 187 -21.92 -3.77 -9.83
C ARG A 187 -22.13 -2.44 -9.11
N ALA A 188 -21.08 -1.91 -8.49
CA ALA A 188 -21.08 -0.59 -7.85
C ALA A 188 -20.90 0.57 -8.84
N GLY A 189 -20.83 0.31 -10.16
CA GLY A 189 -20.64 1.33 -11.20
C GLY A 189 -19.22 1.91 -11.27
N LEU A 190 -18.25 1.31 -10.58
CA LEU A 190 -16.85 1.73 -10.57
C LEU A 190 -16.11 1.20 -11.80
N LYS A 191 -15.78 2.11 -12.72
CA LYS A 191 -14.98 1.80 -13.93
C LYS A 191 -13.49 1.73 -13.61
N THR A 192 -13.03 0.80 -12.77
CA THR A 192 -11.59 0.61 -12.49
C THR A 192 -10.79 0.23 -13.74
N ILE A 193 -9.45 0.26 -13.68
CA ILE A 193 -8.59 -0.06 -14.83
C ILE A 193 -8.96 -1.41 -15.46
N PRO A 194 -9.05 -2.52 -14.70
CA PRO A 194 -9.45 -3.81 -15.28
C PRO A 194 -10.91 -3.85 -15.75
N VAL A 195 -11.84 -3.12 -15.12
CA VAL A 195 -13.24 -3.02 -15.57
C VAL A 195 -13.34 -2.23 -16.88
N TYR A 196 -12.58 -1.15 -17.04
CA TYR A 196 -12.65 -0.25 -18.18
C TYR A 196 -11.92 -0.79 -19.42
N PHE A 197 -10.71 -1.30 -19.24
CA PHE A 197 -9.89 -1.82 -20.35
C PHE A 197 -10.07 -3.31 -20.61
N GLY A 198 -10.68 -4.05 -19.68
CA GLY A 198 -10.66 -5.51 -19.65
C GLY A 198 -9.35 -6.06 -19.08
N GLU A 199 -9.39 -7.32 -18.63
CA GLU A 199 -8.28 -7.95 -17.91
C GLU A 199 -6.97 -7.97 -18.73
N LEU A 200 -7.03 -8.34 -20.00
CA LEU A 200 -5.83 -8.49 -20.85
C LEU A 200 -5.11 -7.15 -21.05
N LYS A 201 -5.83 -6.10 -21.45
CA LYS A 201 -5.24 -4.77 -21.70
C LYS A 201 -4.73 -4.14 -20.40
N ALA A 202 -5.47 -4.30 -19.30
CA ALA A 202 -5.02 -3.84 -17.99
C ALA A 202 -3.74 -4.56 -17.55
N LYS A 203 -3.63 -5.88 -17.77
CA LYS A 203 -2.44 -6.65 -17.44
C LYS A 203 -1.23 -6.21 -18.27
N LEU A 204 -1.42 -5.99 -19.59
CA LEU A 204 -0.38 -5.47 -20.47
C LEU A 204 0.09 -4.08 -20.01
N LEU A 205 -0.84 -3.18 -19.66
CA LEU A 205 -0.52 -1.86 -19.11
C LEU A 205 0.37 -1.97 -17.87
N LEU A 206 0.04 -2.86 -16.93
CA LEU A 206 0.86 -3.06 -15.72
C LEU A 206 2.28 -3.57 -16.05
N HIS A 207 2.42 -4.50 -17.00
CA HIS A 207 3.73 -4.97 -17.44
C HIS A 207 4.57 -3.88 -18.09
N LEU A 208 3.94 -3.02 -18.92
CA LEU A 208 4.60 -1.89 -19.56
C LEU A 208 5.09 -0.88 -18.52
N ILE A 209 4.23 -0.47 -17.58
CA ILE A 209 4.59 0.46 -16.50
C ILE A 209 5.71 -0.14 -15.63
N GLN A 210 5.58 -1.40 -15.20
CA GLN A 210 6.58 -2.09 -14.38
C GLN A 210 7.94 -2.13 -15.08
N SER A 211 7.97 -2.53 -16.35
CA SER A 211 9.22 -2.77 -17.07
C SER A 211 9.90 -1.48 -17.49
N SER A 212 9.17 -0.51 -18.04
CA SER A 212 9.74 0.78 -18.43
C SER A 212 10.35 1.50 -17.23
N PHE A 213 9.66 1.46 -16.09
CA PHE A 213 10.13 2.06 -14.85
C PHE A 213 11.42 1.42 -14.32
N HIS A 214 11.49 0.08 -14.25
CA HIS A 214 12.71 -0.58 -13.76
C HIS A 214 13.89 -0.42 -14.72
N ILE A 215 13.65 -0.40 -16.04
CA ILE A 215 14.69 -0.09 -17.03
C ILE A 215 15.28 1.29 -16.76
N VAL A 216 14.44 2.32 -16.57
CA VAL A 216 14.91 3.68 -16.26
C VAL A 216 15.75 3.69 -14.98
N LEU A 217 15.28 3.05 -13.89
CA LEU A 217 16.04 3.01 -12.64
C LEU A 217 17.40 2.29 -12.78
N ILE A 218 17.44 1.16 -13.48
CA ILE A 218 18.68 0.41 -13.69
C ILE A 218 19.67 1.23 -14.52
N VAL A 219 19.20 1.91 -15.56
CA VAL A 219 20.02 2.81 -16.37
C VAL A 219 20.61 3.93 -15.51
N LEU A 220 19.79 4.59 -14.68
CA LEU A 220 20.26 5.62 -13.75
C LEU A 220 21.29 5.07 -12.75
N ALA A 221 21.15 3.81 -12.30
CA ALA A 221 22.11 3.14 -11.42
C ALA A 221 23.44 2.87 -12.10
N ILE A 222 23.42 2.41 -13.36
CA ILE A 222 24.63 2.13 -14.14
C ILE A 222 25.43 3.42 -14.39
N PHE A 223 24.75 4.54 -14.64
CA PHE A 223 25.39 5.85 -14.80
C PHE A 223 25.85 6.47 -13.48
N GLY A 224 25.71 5.79 -12.33
CA GLY A 224 26.14 6.29 -11.03
C GLY A 224 25.33 7.47 -10.50
N LEU A 225 24.17 7.77 -11.12
CA LEU A 225 23.29 8.85 -10.67
C LEU A 225 22.54 8.46 -9.39
N ILE A 226 22.47 7.15 -9.08
CA ILE A 226 21.73 6.62 -7.93
C ILE A 226 22.59 5.57 -7.22
N LYS A 227 22.40 5.41 -5.91
CA LYS A 227 23.15 4.43 -5.13
C LYS A 227 22.95 3.02 -5.70
N PHE A 228 24.06 2.29 -5.86
CA PHE A 228 24.09 1.00 -6.53
C PHE A 228 23.51 -0.12 -5.65
N GLU A 229 22.18 -0.24 -5.61
CA GLU A 229 21.47 -1.37 -5.00
C GLU A 229 20.76 -2.21 -6.08
N LEU A 230 21.52 -2.66 -7.09
CA LEU A 230 20.99 -3.41 -8.24
C LEU A 230 20.21 -4.66 -7.82
N PHE A 231 20.60 -5.33 -6.75
CA PHE A 231 19.89 -6.51 -6.25
C PHE A 231 18.42 -6.20 -5.93
N ILE A 232 18.16 -5.08 -5.23
CA ILE A 232 16.81 -4.63 -4.88
C ILE A 232 16.00 -4.32 -6.14
N LEU A 233 16.63 -3.64 -7.11
CA LEU A 233 15.97 -3.26 -8.36
C LEU A 233 15.62 -4.48 -9.22
N PHE A 234 16.56 -5.41 -9.42
CA PHE A 234 16.31 -6.63 -10.20
C PHE A 234 15.29 -7.55 -9.53
N TYR A 235 15.40 -7.73 -8.21
CA TYR A 235 14.42 -8.54 -7.48
C TYR A 235 13.01 -7.94 -7.58
N SER A 236 12.86 -6.64 -7.35
CA SER A 236 11.58 -5.95 -7.49
C SER A 236 11.05 -5.99 -8.93
N TRP A 237 11.95 -5.98 -9.92
CA TRP A 237 11.57 -6.07 -11.32
C TRP A 237 10.98 -7.43 -11.65
N ILE A 238 11.74 -8.50 -11.39
CA ILE A 238 11.37 -9.89 -11.66
C ILE A 238 10.15 -10.28 -10.82
N GLY A 239 10.17 -9.98 -9.52
CA GLY A 239 9.06 -10.22 -8.61
C GLY A 239 7.77 -9.56 -9.10
N GLY A 240 7.85 -8.31 -9.59
CA GLY A 240 6.71 -7.62 -10.18
C GLY A 240 6.19 -8.23 -11.47
N ILE A 241 7.06 -8.67 -12.37
CA ILE A 241 6.63 -9.41 -13.56
C ILE A 241 5.88 -10.69 -13.13
N ILE A 242 6.45 -11.46 -12.20
CA ILE A 242 5.85 -12.71 -11.73
C ILE A 242 4.49 -12.46 -11.10
N TYR A 243 4.36 -11.54 -10.15
CA TYR A 243 3.07 -11.34 -9.48
C TYR A 243 2.01 -10.72 -10.42
N ILE A 244 2.40 -9.89 -11.41
CA ILE A 244 1.44 -9.40 -12.42
C ILE A 244 0.97 -10.58 -13.27
N LEU A 245 1.88 -11.46 -13.71
CA LEU A 245 1.54 -12.64 -14.49
C LEU A 245 0.54 -13.54 -13.75
N LEU A 246 0.79 -13.79 -12.47
CA LEU A 246 0.02 -14.72 -11.64
C LEU A 246 -1.29 -14.13 -11.09
N TYR A 247 -1.35 -12.82 -10.79
CA TYR A 247 -2.45 -12.24 -10.01
C TYR A 247 -3.22 -11.10 -10.69
N ALA A 248 -2.78 -10.59 -11.83
CA ALA A 248 -3.59 -9.68 -12.66
C ALA A 248 -4.69 -10.46 -13.41
N ASN A 249 -5.61 -11.06 -12.66
CA ASN A 249 -6.77 -11.79 -13.15
C ASN A 249 -7.93 -11.77 -12.13
N SER A 250 -9.14 -12.05 -12.59
CA SER A 250 -10.35 -12.05 -11.76
C SER A 250 -10.49 -13.20 -10.75
N LYS A 251 -9.58 -14.18 -10.74
CA LYS A 251 -9.69 -15.34 -9.85
C LYS A 251 -9.34 -14.95 -8.41
N LYS A 252 -10.19 -15.32 -7.46
CA LYS A 252 -9.82 -15.26 -6.03
C LYS A 252 -8.70 -16.28 -5.78
N THR A 253 -7.54 -15.79 -5.40
CA THR A 253 -6.33 -16.61 -5.16
C THR A 253 -5.83 -16.32 -3.75
N ILE A 254 -5.72 -17.37 -2.93
CA ILE A 254 -5.34 -17.27 -1.50
C ILE A 254 -4.00 -16.55 -1.32
N PHE A 255 -3.03 -16.80 -2.20
CA PHE A 255 -1.67 -16.28 -2.07
C PHE A 255 -1.45 -14.84 -2.58
N ARG A 256 -2.45 -14.19 -3.18
CA ARG A 256 -2.28 -12.84 -3.77
C ARG A 256 -1.77 -11.82 -2.76
N GLY A 257 -2.40 -11.77 -1.59
CA GLY A 257 -2.02 -10.84 -0.53
C GLY A 257 -0.59 -11.10 -0.04
N ILE A 258 -0.27 -12.37 0.21
CA ILE A 258 1.04 -12.80 0.72
C ILE A 258 2.15 -12.48 -0.28
N VAL A 259 1.98 -12.80 -1.57
CA VAL A 259 3.03 -12.56 -2.57
C VAL A 259 3.19 -11.07 -2.87
N VAL A 260 2.10 -10.34 -3.07
CA VAL A 260 2.15 -8.92 -3.46
C VAL A 260 2.63 -8.02 -2.31
N HIS A 261 2.21 -8.30 -1.07
CA HIS A 261 2.69 -7.53 0.10
C HIS A 261 4.01 -8.08 0.65
N GLY A 262 4.24 -9.39 0.56
CA GLY A 262 5.44 -10.04 1.07
C GLY A 262 6.69 -9.85 0.20
N GLU A 263 6.57 -9.27 -1.00
CA GLU A 263 7.71 -8.94 -1.88
C GLU A 263 8.92 -8.41 -1.12
N TRP A 264 8.71 -7.40 -0.27
CA TRP A 264 9.78 -6.73 0.47
C TRP A 264 10.38 -7.63 1.57
N ALA A 265 9.60 -8.54 2.13
CA ALA A 265 10.11 -9.52 3.10
C ALA A 265 11.03 -10.53 2.41
N HIS A 266 10.55 -11.16 1.34
CA HIS A 266 11.35 -12.12 0.58
C HIS A 266 12.63 -11.46 0.04
N MET A 267 12.51 -10.26 -0.54
CA MET A 267 13.65 -9.50 -1.05
C MET A 267 14.72 -9.26 0.01
N LEU A 268 14.33 -8.82 1.22
CA LEU A 268 15.27 -8.55 2.30
C LEU A 268 15.94 -9.83 2.80
N ILE A 269 15.19 -10.92 2.92
CA ILE A 269 15.73 -12.24 3.28
C ILE A 269 16.78 -12.68 2.25
N PHE A 270 16.44 -12.65 0.95
CA PHE A 270 17.39 -13.02 -0.09
C PHE A 270 18.61 -12.09 -0.12
N ARG A 271 18.43 -10.78 0.08
CA ARG A 271 19.54 -9.83 0.16
C ARG A 271 20.52 -10.19 1.28
N SER A 272 20.03 -10.56 2.46
CA SER A 272 20.88 -10.95 3.61
C SER A 272 21.62 -12.28 3.44
N LEU A 273 21.23 -13.10 2.45
CA LEU A 273 21.93 -14.33 2.13
C LEU A 273 23.04 -14.13 1.08
N VAL A 274 23.01 -12.99 0.36
CA VAL A 274 23.93 -12.69 -0.75
C VAL A 274 25.02 -11.68 -0.34
N ILE A 275 24.73 -10.78 0.60
CA ILE A 275 25.61 -9.72 1.10
C ILE A 275 25.86 -9.94 2.58
#